data_AF-A0A7S2C1J6-F1
#
_entry.id   AF-A0A7S2C1J6-F1
#
_cell.length_a   1.000
_cell.length_b   1.000
_cell.length_c   1.000
_cell.angle_alpha   90.00
_cell.angle_beta   90.00
_cell.angle_gamma   90.00
#
_symmetry.space_group_name_H-M   'P 1'
#
loop_
_entity.id
_entity.type
_entity.pdbx_description
1 polymer ?
#
loop_
_entity_poly.entity_id
_entity_poly.type
_entity_poly.pdbx_seq_one_letter_code
_entity_poly.pdbx_strand_id
1 'polypeptide(L)'
;MQEDKSLFSGDHVLGWGTTFIFDLYDYMTTLQFMIALRPVHLFPGHGPMIEDGVGLLERYIGHRKEREDQVEDVLLQRPDPVSIPDVVHTLYTNTPPERLWMAQENVQKILRKFDKGGIALSFMRQADGTLERYSFARNWMAMRRLPENLVWLHRFHFRAETREEDALPSPLGLVSEAAPVRQARL
;
A
#
# COMPACT_ATOMS: atom_id res chain seq x y z
N MET A 1 28.18 -30.06 -10.35
CA MET A 1 26.71 -30.18 -10.26
C MET A 1 26.16 -28.78 -10.39
N GLN A 2 25.28 -28.51 -11.34
CA GLN A 2 24.51 -27.26 -11.32
C GLN A 2 23.55 -27.39 -10.13
N GLU A 3 23.60 -26.43 -9.21
CA GLU A 3 22.62 -26.34 -8.13
C GLU A 3 21.23 -26.30 -8.76
N ASP A 4 20.35 -27.23 -8.35
CA ASP A 4 18.94 -27.16 -8.71
C ASP A 4 18.43 -25.78 -8.27
N LYS A 5 17.93 -24.99 -9.22
CA LYS A 5 17.40 -23.64 -8.97
C LYS A 5 16.05 -23.73 -8.24
N SER A 6 16.11 -24.22 -7.02
CA SER A 6 14.98 -24.54 -6.17
C SER A 6 14.92 -23.55 -5.03
N LEU A 7 13.73 -23.06 -4.70
CA LEU A 7 13.52 -22.11 -3.62
C LEU A 7 12.48 -22.64 -2.63
N PHE A 8 12.84 -22.68 -1.35
CA PHE A 8 11.88 -22.94 -0.27
C PHE A 8 11.09 -21.67 0.02
N SER A 9 9.81 -21.64 -0.36
CA SER A 9 8.97 -20.43 -0.24
C SER A 9 8.23 -20.33 1.09
N GLY A 10 8.17 -21.41 1.87
CA GLY A 10 7.42 -21.44 3.15
C GLY A 10 5.97 -21.00 2.94
N ASP A 11 5.48 -20.11 3.81
CA ASP A 11 4.13 -19.55 3.70
C ASP A 11 4.03 -18.30 2.83
N HIS A 12 5.14 -17.87 2.22
CA HIS A 12 5.13 -16.71 1.34
C HIS A 12 4.42 -16.99 0.01
N VAL A 13 4.58 -18.21 -0.49
CA VAL A 13 3.90 -18.75 -1.67
C VAL A 13 3.51 -20.20 -1.35
N LEU A 14 2.26 -20.56 -1.61
CA LEU A 14 1.68 -21.85 -1.28
C LEU A 14 1.47 -22.69 -2.54
N GLY A 15 1.46 -24.01 -2.40
CA GLY A 15 1.14 -24.92 -3.51
C GLY A 15 -0.34 -24.93 -3.90
N TRP A 16 -1.22 -24.45 -3.00
CA TRP A 16 -2.64 -24.25 -3.26
C TRP A 16 -3.13 -22.93 -2.66
N GLY A 17 -4.06 -22.28 -3.37
CA GLY A 17 -4.71 -21.06 -2.89
C GLY A 17 -3.75 -19.87 -2.78
N THR A 18 -4.03 -18.96 -1.83
CA THR A 18 -3.18 -17.80 -1.54
C THR A 18 -2.88 -17.71 -0.06
N THR A 19 -1.84 -16.96 0.31
CA THR A 19 -1.42 -16.78 1.71
C THR A 19 -2.06 -15.55 2.37
N PHE A 20 -2.03 -15.53 3.70
CA PHE A 20 -2.35 -14.35 4.49
C PHE A 20 -1.20 -13.33 4.39
N ILE A 21 -1.54 -12.07 4.14
CA ILE A 21 -0.58 -10.97 3.96
C ILE A 21 -0.80 -9.93 5.04
N PHE A 22 0.25 -9.59 5.77
CA PHE A 22 0.22 -8.54 6.78
C PHE A 22 0.53 -7.16 6.18
N ASP A 23 1.68 -7.02 5.51
CA ASP A 23 2.11 -5.80 4.81
C ASP A 23 2.27 -6.12 3.32
N LEU A 24 1.41 -5.53 2.49
CA LEU A 24 1.39 -5.81 1.05
C LEU A 24 2.60 -5.22 0.32
N TYR A 25 3.19 -4.12 0.83
CA TYR A 25 4.37 -3.52 0.20
C TYR A 25 5.58 -4.45 0.33
N ASP A 26 5.86 -4.94 1.54
CA ASP A 26 6.98 -5.84 1.80
C ASP A 26 6.77 -7.20 1.12
N TYR A 27 5.52 -7.67 1.09
CA TYR A 27 5.14 -8.89 0.38
C TYR A 27 5.45 -8.80 -1.12
N MET A 28 4.97 -7.75 -1.79
CA MET A 28 5.20 -7.56 -3.24
C MET A 28 6.68 -7.35 -3.57
N THR A 29 7.41 -6.65 -2.70
CA THR A 29 8.87 -6.48 -2.83
C THR A 29 9.59 -7.83 -2.73
N THR A 30 9.17 -8.69 -1.81
CA THR A 30 9.74 -10.02 -1.62
C THR A 30 9.44 -10.93 -2.83
N LEU A 31 8.21 -10.91 -3.36
CA LEU A 31 7.89 -11.66 -4.58
C LEU A 31 8.76 -11.24 -5.77
N GLN A 32 9.01 -9.94 -5.95
CA GLN A 32 9.92 -9.44 -7.00
C GLN A 32 11.35 -9.94 -6.79
N PHE A 33 11.83 -9.94 -5.54
CA PHE A 33 13.14 -10.52 -5.20
C PHE A 33 13.19 -12.02 -5.53
N MET A 34 12.15 -12.79 -5.18
CA MET A 34 12.07 -14.22 -5.50
C MET A 34 12.09 -14.47 -7.01
N ILE A 35 11.41 -13.67 -7.82
CA ILE A 35 11.46 -13.76 -9.30
C ILE A 35 12.87 -13.52 -9.82
N ALA A 36 13.59 -12.54 -9.25
CA ALA A 36 14.95 -12.21 -9.67
C ALA A 36 15.94 -13.37 -9.46
N LEU A 37 15.67 -14.27 -8.50
CA LEU A 37 16.44 -15.51 -8.30
C LEU A 37 16.23 -16.52 -9.44
N ARG A 38 15.19 -16.34 -10.26
CA ARG A 38 14.76 -17.22 -11.36
C ARG A 38 14.66 -18.70 -10.92
N PRO A 39 13.88 -19.01 -9.87
CA PRO A 39 13.71 -20.37 -9.42
C PRO A 39 12.94 -21.18 -10.47
N VAL A 40 13.46 -22.35 -10.80
CA VAL A 40 12.73 -23.34 -11.59
C VAL A 40 11.64 -23.93 -10.69
N HIS A 41 11.98 -24.34 -9.47
CA HIS A 41 11.04 -25.00 -8.55
C HIS A 41 10.77 -24.19 -7.29
N LEU A 42 9.54 -24.28 -6.76
CA LEU A 42 9.20 -23.80 -5.41
C LEU A 42 8.78 -24.95 -4.50
N PHE A 43 9.27 -24.90 -3.27
CA PHE A 43 8.92 -25.82 -2.18
C PHE A 43 8.19 -25.04 -1.09
N PRO A 44 6.85 -25.05 -1.10
CA PRO A 44 6.04 -24.31 -0.14
C PRO A 44 5.98 -25.02 1.22
N GLY A 45 5.61 -24.27 2.26
CA GLY A 45 5.30 -24.84 3.57
C GLY A 45 4.03 -25.69 3.56
N HIS A 46 3.10 -25.36 2.65
CA HIS A 46 1.85 -26.08 2.46
C HIS A 46 1.52 -26.27 0.98
N GLY A 47 1.01 -27.47 0.65
CA GLY A 47 0.68 -27.87 -0.71
C GLY A 47 1.82 -28.58 -1.44
N PRO A 48 1.62 -28.95 -2.72
CA PRO A 48 2.60 -29.67 -3.52
C PRO A 48 3.79 -28.78 -3.88
N MET A 49 4.85 -29.40 -4.40
CA MET A 49 5.93 -28.70 -5.11
C MET A 49 5.39 -28.04 -6.38
N ILE A 50 5.99 -26.91 -6.76
CA ILE A 50 5.64 -26.15 -7.97
C ILE A 50 6.76 -26.33 -8.98
N GLU A 51 6.41 -26.79 -10.19
CA GLU A 51 7.35 -27.01 -11.29
C GLU A 51 7.70 -25.72 -12.06
N ASP A 52 6.77 -24.77 -12.12
CA ASP A 52 6.92 -23.46 -12.77
C ASP A 52 6.99 -22.35 -11.70
N GLY A 53 8.16 -22.20 -11.09
CA GLY A 53 8.37 -21.28 -9.97
C GLY A 53 8.19 -19.81 -10.36
N VAL A 54 8.84 -19.37 -11.44
CA VAL A 54 8.71 -18.00 -11.95
C VAL A 54 7.26 -17.71 -12.35
N GLY A 55 6.63 -18.58 -13.14
CA GLY A 55 5.27 -18.32 -13.61
C GLY A 55 4.25 -18.30 -12.47
N LEU A 56 4.43 -19.08 -11.39
CA LEU A 56 3.56 -18.94 -10.22
C LEU A 56 3.76 -17.59 -9.50
N LEU A 57 5.01 -17.15 -9.33
CA LEU A 57 5.31 -15.87 -8.69
C LEU A 57 4.71 -14.70 -9.50
N GLU A 58 4.82 -14.75 -10.82
CA GLU A 58 4.20 -13.76 -11.72
C GLU A 58 2.67 -13.76 -11.61
N ARG A 59 2.04 -14.94 -11.54
CA ARG A 59 0.58 -15.06 -11.29
C ARG A 59 0.18 -14.43 -9.96
N TYR A 60 0.96 -14.63 -8.90
CA TYR A 60 0.73 -14.02 -7.60
C TYR A 60 0.82 -12.50 -7.66
N ILE A 61 1.84 -11.95 -8.31
CA ILE A 61 1.98 -10.50 -8.52
C ILE A 61 0.80 -9.96 -9.33
N GLY A 62 0.49 -10.58 -10.47
CA GLY A 62 -0.59 -10.16 -11.37
C GLY A 62 -1.93 -10.09 -10.65
N HIS A 63 -2.30 -11.15 -9.93
CA HIS A 63 -3.55 -11.21 -9.18
C HIS A 63 -3.67 -10.09 -8.13
N ARG A 64 -2.57 -9.69 -7.49
CA ARG A 64 -2.58 -8.58 -6.52
C ARG A 64 -2.64 -7.23 -7.23
N LYS A 65 -1.88 -7.05 -8.32
CA LYS A 65 -1.90 -5.81 -9.11
C LYS A 65 -3.27 -5.50 -9.68
N GLU A 66 -4.02 -6.49 -10.17
CA GLU A 66 -5.38 -6.28 -10.68
C GLU A 66 -6.28 -5.50 -9.71
N ARG A 67 -6.20 -5.83 -8.41
CA ARG A 67 -6.99 -5.13 -7.39
C ARG A 67 -6.37 -3.81 -6.98
N GLU A 68 -5.05 -3.69 -6.98
CA GLU A 68 -4.35 -2.43 -6.75
C GLU A 68 -4.75 -1.39 -7.81
N ASP A 69 -4.72 -1.75 -9.08
CA ASP A 69 -5.05 -0.88 -10.21
C ASP A 69 -6.48 -0.33 -10.07
N GLN A 70 -7.44 -1.19 -9.70
CA GLN A 70 -8.83 -0.77 -9.45
C GLN A 70 -8.96 0.21 -8.28
N VAL A 71 -8.18 0.03 -7.20
CA VAL A 71 -8.19 0.97 -6.07
C VAL A 71 -7.54 2.29 -6.47
N GLU A 72 -6.43 2.25 -7.21
CA GLU A 72 -5.76 3.45 -7.72
C GLU A 72 -6.68 4.26 -8.64
N ASP A 73 -7.43 3.60 -9.54
CA ASP A 73 -8.43 4.22 -10.40
C ASP A 73 -9.51 4.97 -9.60
N VAL A 74 -10.00 4.37 -8.51
CA VAL A 74 -10.96 5.06 -7.62
C VAL A 74 -10.35 6.32 -7.02
N LEU A 75 -9.10 6.27 -6.56
CA LEU A 75 -8.40 7.43 -6.02
C LEU A 75 -8.13 8.50 -7.10
N LEU A 76 -7.80 8.09 -8.32
CA LEU A 76 -7.56 8.99 -9.45
C LEU A 76 -8.83 9.72 -9.90
N GLN A 77 -9.98 9.05 -9.88
CA GLN A 77 -11.26 9.65 -10.27
C GLN A 77 -11.86 10.56 -9.19
N ARG A 78 -11.37 10.48 -7.95
CA ARG A 78 -11.88 11.23 -6.80
C ARG A 78 -10.87 12.32 -6.39
N PRO A 79 -11.13 13.60 -6.71
CA PRO A 79 -10.23 14.69 -6.33
C PRO A 79 -10.24 14.95 -4.82
N ASP A 80 -11.30 14.54 -4.11
CA ASP A 80 -11.42 14.66 -2.66
C ASP A 80 -10.88 13.42 -1.93
N PRO A 81 -10.37 13.57 -0.70
CA PRO A 81 -9.90 12.44 0.10
C PRO A 81 -11.03 11.42 0.37
N VAL A 82 -10.72 10.15 0.15
CA VAL A 82 -11.67 9.03 0.29
C VAL A 82 -11.33 8.13 1.47
N SER A 83 -12.34 7.53 2.08
CA SER A 83 -12.19 6.55 3.16
C SER A 83 -12.14 5.11 2.62
N ILE A 84 -11.75 4.14 3.45
CA ILE A 84 -11.82 2.71 3.11
C ILE A 84 -13.27 2.30 2.73
N PRO A 85 -14.31 2.65 3.52
CA PRO A 85 -15.70 2.38 3.14
C PRO A 85 -16.09 2.92 1.77
N ASP A 86 -15.62 4.11 1.38
CA ASP A 86 -15.94 4.69 0.06
C ASP A 86 -15.39 3.83 -1.08
N VAL A 87 -14.13 3.38 -0.95
CA VAL A 87 -13.48 2.51 -1.94
C VAL A 87 -14.18 1.15 -1.99
N VAL A 88 -14.50 0.57 -0.82
CA VAL A 88 -15.20 -0.71 -0.75
C VAL A 88 -16.59 -0.63 -1.39
N HIS A 89 -17.36 0.43 -1.09
CA HIS A 89 -18.67 0.65 -1.66
C HIS A 89 -18.62 0.79 -3.19
N THR A 90 -17.57 1.43 -3.69
CA THR A 90 -17.35 1.61 -5.13
C THR A 90 -17.00 0.30 -5.85
N LEU A 91 -16.13 -0.53 -5.26
CA LEU A 91 -15.56 -1.71 -5.94
C LEU A 91 -16.29 -3.04 -5.66
N TYR A 92 -16.99 -3.16 -4.54
CA TYR A 92 -17.55 -4.43 -4.05
C TYR A 92 -19.08 -4.43 -4.04
N THR A 93 -19.70 -3.87 -5.08
CA THR A 93 -21.17 -3.71 -5.21
C THR A 93 -21.96 -5.02 -5.13
N ASN A 94 -21.37 -6.14 -5.53
CA ASN A 94 -22.01 -7.47 -5.55
C ASN A 94 -21.51 -8.41 -4.44
N THR A 95 -20.84 -7.89 -3.40
CA THR A 95 -20.30 -8.70 -2.31
C THR A 95 -21.32 -8.82 -1.18
N PRO A 96 -21.64 -10.04 -0.69
CA PRO A 96 -22.55 -10.21 0.43
C PRO A 96 -22.07 -9.48 1.70
N PRO A 97 -22.97 -8.91 2.53
CA PRO A 97 -22.60 -8.13 3.71
C PRO A 97 -21.63 -8.86 4.65
N GLU A 98 -21.82 -10.16 4.85
CA GLU A 98 -20.99 -11.01 5.70
C GLU A 98 -19.55 -11.21 5.19
N ARG A 99 -19.25 -10.79 3.95
CA ARG A 99 -17.91 -10.84 3.35
C ARG A 99 -17.25 -9.48 3.17
N LEU A 100 -17.98 -8.37 3.42
CA LEU A 100 -17.45 -7.02 3.22
C LEU A 100 -16.25 -6.70 4.13
N TRP A 101 -16.15 -7.33 5.30
CA TRP A 101 -15.00 -7.16 6.19
C TRP A 101 -13.69 -7.62 5.52
N MET A 102 -13.71 -8.69 4.71
CA MET A 102 -12.53 -9.14 3.95
C MET A 102 -12.15 -8.14 2.85
N ALA A 103 -13.15 -7.51 2.21
CA ALA A 103 -12.92 -6.45 1.25
C ALA A 103 -12.29 -5.22 1.90
N GLN A 104 -12.78 -4.83 3.08
CA GLN A 104 -12.21 -3.73 3.88
C GLN A 104 -10.76 -4.01 4.25
N GLU A 105 -10.44 -5.20 4.77
CA GLU A 105 -9.06 -5.58 5.09
C GLU A 105 -8.14 -5.55 3.86
N ASN A 106 -8.63 -6.01 2.72
CA ASN A 106 -7.86 -6.00 1.48
C ASN A 106 -7.59 -4.57 0.99
N VAL A 107 -8.61 -3.73 0.92
CA VAL A 107 -8.49 -2.31 0.55
C VAL A 107 -7.55 -1.58 1.51
N GLN A 108 -7.65 -1.85 2.81
CA GLN A 108 -6.75 -1.29 3.81
C GLN A 108 -5.28 -1.61 3.52
N LYS A 109 -4.95 -2.87 3.19
CA LYS A 109 -3.57 -3.28 2.86
C LYS A 109 -3.05 -2.57 1.62
N ILE A 110 -3.90 -2.40 0.60
CA ILE A 110 -3.55 -1.67 -0.64
C ILE A 110 -3.28 -0.20 -0.36
N LEU A 111 -4.19 0.49 0.34
CA LEU A 111 -4.03 1.91 0.67
C LEU A 111 -2.80 2.18 1.54
N ARG A 112 -2.47 1.26 2.45
CA ARG A 112 -1.21 1.32 3.21
C ARG A 112 0.02 1.12 2.33
N LYS A 113 -0.02 0.18 1.39
CA LYS A 113 1.05 0.01 0.40
C LYS A 113 1.21 1.28 -0.45
N PHE A 114 0.12 1.91 -0.87
CA PHE A 114 0.16 3.14 -1.65
C PHE A 114 0.73 4.32 -0.85
N ASP A 115 0.38 4.46 0.43
CA ASP A 115 0.99 5.49 1.29
C ASP A 115 2.49 5.25 1.47
N LYS A 116 2.90 4.01 1.78
CA LYS A 116 4.31 3.61 1.91
C LYS A 116 5.11 3.78 0.62
N GLY A 117 4.49 3.51 -0.53
CA GLY A 117 5.08 3.68 -1.87
C GLY A 117 4.94 5.09 -2.46
N GLY A 118 4.27 6.02 -1.77
CA GLY A 118 4.06 7.39 -2.21
C GLY A 118 3.14 7.53 -3.43
N ILE A 119 2.24 6.57 -3.69
CA ILE A 119 1.17 6.64 -4.70
C ILE A 119 -0.01 7.45 -4.16
N ALA A 120 -0.35 7.24 -2.88
CA ALA A 120 -1.39 7.98 -2.18
C ALA A 120 -0.82 8.58 -0.90
N LEU A 121 -1.55 9.52 -0.31
CA LEU A 121 -1.21 10.15 0.95
C LEU A 121 -2.41 10.00 1.90
N SER A 122 -2.18 9.38 3.05
CA SER A 122 -3.11 9.32 4.19
C SER A 122 -3.19 10.62 5.01
N PHE A 123 -4.39 10.97 5.45
CA PHE A 123 -4.70 12.12 6.29
C PHE A 123 -5.75 11.76 7.34
N MET A 124 -5.63 12.37 8.51
CA MET A 124 -6.67 12.41 9.53
C MET A 124 -7.65 13.54 9.21
N ARG A 125 -8.93 13.21 9.03
CA ARG A 125 -9.99 14.20 8.88
C ARG A 125 -10.47 14.65 10.26
N GLN A 126 -10.25 15.92 10.59
CA GLN A 126 -10.70 16.52 11.83
C GLN A 126 -12.20 16.87 11.78
N ALA A 127 -12.80 17.12 12.94
CA ALA A 127 -14.23 17.44 13.04
C ALA A 127 -14.62 18.75 12.32
N ASP A 128 -13.69 19.69 12.19
CA ASP A 128 -13.85 20.94 11.45
C ASP A 128 -13.61 20.80 9.94
N GLY A 129 -13.37 19.58 9.46
CA GLY A 129 -13.12 19.25 8.06
C GLY A 129 -11.65 19.39 7.63
N THR A 130 -10.76 19.88 8.49
CA THR A 130 -9.34 20.00 8.16
C THR A 130 -8.67 18.64 8.03
N LEU A 131 -7.60 18.59 7.25
CA LEU A 131 -6.83 17.37 6.99
C LEU A 131 -5.42 17.51 7.57
N GLU A 132 -5.05 16.58 8.42
CA GLU A 132 -3.71 16.49 8.99
C GLU A 132 -2.99 15.27 8.42
N ARG A 133 -1.76 15.43 7.94
CA ARG A 133 -1.00 14.31 7.35
C ARG A 133 -0.84 13.20 8.40
N TYR A 134 -1.31 12.00 8.05
CA TYR A 134 -1.13 10.83 8.92
C TYR A 134 0.20 10.15 8.63
N SER A 135 0.90 9.75 9.68
CA SER A 135 2.14 8.98 9.59
C SER A 135 1.94 7.66 10.30
N PHE A 136 2.13 6.56 9.58
CA PHE A 136 2.07 5.23 10.18
C PHE A 136 3.26 5.03 11.11
N ALA A 137 2.98 4.76 12.38
CA ALA A 137 4.02 4.38 13.33
C ALA A 137 4.80 3.17 12.82
N ARG A 138 6.13 3.17 12.97
CA ARG A 138 7.00 2.03 12.60
C ARG A 138 6.84 0.80 13.51
N ASN A 139 6.01 0.88 14.55
CA ASN A 139 5.78 -0.20 15.51
C ASN A 139 4.54 -1.03 15.13
N TRP A 140 4.72 -2.34 15.02
CA TRP A 140 3.69 -3.32 14.70
C TRP A 140 2.52 -3.37 15.69
N MET A 141 2.72 -3.07 16.98
CA MET A 141 1.64 -3.04 17.99
C MET A 141 0.62 -1.92 17.73
N ALA A 142 1.07 -0.80 17.15
CA ALA A 142 0.21 0.35 16.84
C ALA A 142 -0.60 0.15 15.54
N MET A 143 -0.36 -0.94 14.79
CA MET A 143 -0.94 -1.18 13.47
C MET A 143 -2.23 -2.01 13.47
N ARG A 144 -2.74 -2.41 14.64
CA ARG A 144 -3.86 -3.37 14.76
C ARG A 144 -5.23 -2.80 14.39
N ARG A 145 -5.47 -1.50 14.54
CA ARG A 145 -6.70 -0.84 14.12
C ARG A 145 -6.40 0.57 13.64
N LEU A 146 -6.86 0.90 12.44
CA LEU A 146 -6.70 2.26 11.92
C LEU A 146 -7.76 3.19 12.52
N PRO A 147 -7.45 4.49 12.64
CA PRO A 147 -8.45 5.49 12.98
C PRO A 147 -9.58 5.50 11.95
N GLU A 148 -10.82 5.69 12.41
CA GLU A 148 -12.01 5.63 11.54
C GLU A 148 -12.13 6.84 10.61
N ASN A 149 -11.58 7.97 11.00
CA ASN A 149 -11.52 9.22 10.22
C ASN A 149 -10.26 9.34 9.35
N LEU A 150 -9.57 8.23 9.11
CA LEU A 150 -8.45 8.17 8.18
C LEU A 150 -8.98 8.18 6.74
N VAL A 151 -8.42 9.07 5.92
CA VAL A 151 -8.75 9.23 4.50
C VAL A 151 -7.49 9.24 3.65
N TRP A 152 -7.60 8.92 2.37
CA TRP A 152 -6.50 8.86 1.43
C TRP A 152 -6.79 9.75 0.23
N LEU A 153 -5.75 10.41 -0.25
CA LEU A 153 -5.77 11.21 -1.45
C LEU A 153 -4.71 10.70 -2.42
N HIS A 154 -5.05 10.56 -3.69
CA HIS A 154 -4.03 10.23 -4.70
C HIS A 154 -2.98 11.35 -4.77
N ARG A 155 -1.69 11.00 -4.93
CA ARG A 155 -0.60 11.98 -5.02
C ARG A 155 -0.81 13.03 -6.12
N PHE A 156 -1.53 12.67 -7.18
CA PHE A 156 -1.82 13.53 -8.32
C PHE A 156 -2.70 14.73 -7.92
N HIS A 157 -3.64 14.51 -7.00
CA HIS A 157 -4.56 15.54 -6.53
C HIS A 157 -3.98 16.37 -5.39
N PHE A 158 -2.89 15.90 -4.77
CA PHE A 158 -2.21 16.62 -3.73
C PHE A 158 -1.33 17.73 -4.32
N ARG A 159 -1.72 18.99 -4.07
CA ARG A 159 -0.87 20.16 -4.34
C ARG A 159 -0.22 20.59 -3.03
N ALA A 160 1.10 20.42 -2.94
CA ALA A 160 1.85 21.09 -1.89
C ALA A 160 1.80 22.60 -2.19
N GLU A 161 1.32 23.41 -1.25
CA GLU A 161 1.54 24.85 -1.31
C GLU A 161 3.05 25.09 -1.30
N THR A 162 3.60 25.53 -2.43
CA THR A 162 4.89 26.21 -2.45
C THR A 162 4.68 27.57 -1.83
N ARG A 163 5.13 27.77 -0.59
CA ARG A 163 5.33 29.14 -0.09
C ARG A 163 6.45 29.76 -0.94
N GLU A 164 6.22 30.96 -1.45
CA GLU A 164 7.23 31.78 -2.15
C GLU A 164 8.52 32.01 -1.33
N GLU A 165 8.54 31.63 -0.06
CA GLU A 165 9.72 31.65 0.82
C GLU A 165 10.77 30.57 0.52
N ASP A 166 10.45 29.54 -0.27
CA ASP A 166 11.43 28.52 -0.73
C ASP A 166 12.21 28.95 -1.99
N ALA A 167 12.04 30.20 -2.46
CA ALA A 167 13.02 30.82 -3.33
C ALA A 167 14.34 30.93 -2.55
N LEU A 168 15.30 30.07 -2.90
CA LEU A 168 16.65 30.01 -2.32
C LEU A 168 17.13 31.43 -1.94
N PRO A 169 17.38 31.72 -0.65
CA PRO A 169 17.96 32.99 -0.30
C PRO A 169 19.30 33.09 -1.04
N SER A 170 19.49 34.23 -1.72
CA SER A 170 20.79 34.64 -2.24
C SER A 170 21.85 34.36 -1.17
N PRO A 171 23.00 33.78 -1.51
CA PRO A 171 23.91 33.23 -0.52
C PRO A 171 24.58 34.38 0.23
N LEU A 172 23.99 34.82 1.35
CA LEU A 172 24.61 35.58 2.44
C LEU A 172 23.62 35.78 3.61
N GLY A 173 23.92 35.18 4.78
CA GLY A 173 23.39 35.52 6.12
C GLY A 173 22.26 34.59 6.63
N LEU A 174 22.56 33.57 7.46
CA LEU A 174 22.69 33.54 8.93
C LEU A 174 21.37 33.36 9.74
N VAL A 175 21.30 32.17 10.36
CA VAL A 175 20.61 31.71 11.61
C VAL A 175 19.07 31.72 11.76
N SER A 176 18.52 30.53 12.01
CA SER A 176 17.81 30.12 13.26
C SER A 176 16.41 29.49 13.11
N GLU A 177 16.26 28.37 13.84
CA GLU A 177 15.07 27.82 14.53
C GLU A 177 13.92 27.10 13.79
N ALA A 178 13.32 26.20 14.58
CA ALA A 178 12.49 25.05 14.23
C ALA A 178 11.25 25.36 13.38
N ALA A 179 11.01 24.51 12.37
CA ALA A 179 9.82 24.60 11.51
C ALA A 179 8.58 23.98 12.18
N PRO A 180 7.41 24.66 12.21
CA PRO A 180 6.18 24.08 12.71
C PRO A 180 5.46 23.22 11.67
N VAL A 181 4.60 22.32 12.17
CA VAL A 181 3.73 21.42 11.43
C VAL A 181 2.87 22.20 10.41
N ARG A 182 2.94 21.80 9.13
CA ARG A 182 2.20 22.43 8.04
C ARG A 182 0.74 21.94 8.03
N GLN A 183 -0.21 22.84 8.22
CA GLN A 183 -1.63 22.64 7.89
C GLN A 183 -1.88 23.08 6.44
N ALA A 184 -2.70 22.32 5.72
CA ALA A 184 -3.28 22.75 4.44
C ALA A 184 -4.76 23.11 4.70
N ARG A 185 -5.20 24.27 4.21
CA ARG A 185 -6.62 24.66 4.15
C ARG A 185 -7.01 24.80 2.68
N LEU A 186 -8.18 24.28 2.33
CA LEU A 186 -8.86 24.57 1.07
C LEU A 186 -9.75 25.81 1.23
#